data_AF-A0A5B2TDC5-F1
#
_entry.id   AF-A0A5B2TDC5-F1
#
_cell.length_a   1.000
_cell.length_b   1.000
_cell.length_c   1.000
_cell.angle_alpha   90.00
_cell.angle_beta   90.00
_cell.angle_gamma   90.00
#
_symmetry.space_group_name_H-M   'P 1'
#
loop_
_entity.id
_entity.type
_entity.pdbx_description
1 polymer ?
#
loop_
_entity_poly.entity_id
_entity_poly.type
_entity_poly.pdbx_seq_one_letter_code
_entity_poly.pdbx_strand_id
1 'polypeptide(L)'
;MMTLPTESGDQHGTCDEPAVTTRFTERELSAITQECRALPGKWTAFPHVDSEGEVTLLLSPDCWEERDIALLLQRDAGGITVLMSVEDDVTLRGTATSVPAAMAMVWDCACRHTPELADMCWPARA
;
A
#
# COMPACT_ATOMS: atom_id res chain seq x y z
N MET A 1 42.04 47.24 -11.43
CA MET A 1 41.93 46.66 -10.08
C MET A 1 40.44 46.59 -9.77
N MET A 2 39.90 45.37 -9.66
CA MET A 2 38.48 45.06 -9.49
C MET A 2 38.06 45.19 -8.02
N THR A 3 36.78 45.52 -7.74
CA THR A 3 35.84 44.64 -7.00
C THR A 3 34.42 45.21 -7.02
N LEU A 4 33.48 44.35 -7.43
CA LEU A 4 32.02 44.48 -7.47
C LEU A 4 31.40 44.15 -6.08
N PRO A 5 30.09 44.46 -5.84
CA PRO A 5 29.47 44.43 -4.52
C PRO A 5 29.23 43.01 -3.97
N THR A 6 29.28 42.93 -2.64
CA THR A 6 29.10 41.75 -1.78
C THR A 6 27.76 41.05 -2.03
N GLU A 7 27.83 39.76 -2.35
CA GLU A 7 26.69 38.85 -2.51
C GLU A 7 26.04 38.46 -1.17
N SER A 8 24.73 38.23 -1.28
CA SER A 8 23.86 37.32 -0.53
C SER A 8 24.28 36.86 0.86
N GLY A 9 23.46 37.24 1.85
CA GLY A 9 23.35 36.49 3.08
C GLY A 9 22.87 35.06 2.79
N ASP A 10 23.70 34.09 3.17
CA ASP A 10 23.40 32.68 3.12
C ASP A 10 22.12 32.36 3.90
N GLN A 11 21.14 31.81 3.18
CA GLN A 11 20.06 31.03 3.75
C GLN A 11 20.65 29.71 4.25
N HIS A 12 20.52 29.40 5.54
CA HIS A 12 20.71 28.03 6.02
C HIS A 12 19.85 27.78 7.25
N GLY A 13 18.89 26.86 7.12
CA GLY A 13 18.24 26.24 8.27
C GLY A 13 16.74 26.01 8.17
N THR A 14 16.19 25.58 7.03
CA THR A 14 15.00 24.72 7.11
C THR A 14 15.51 23.31 7.39
N CYS A 15 15.35 22.85 8.63
CA CYS A 15 15.35 21.41 8.88
C CYS A 15 14.18 20.86 8.06
N ASP A 16 14.49 20.22 6.92
CA ASP A 16 13.51 19.41 6.20
C ASP A 16 13.06 18.30 7.15
N GLU A 17 11.91 18.50 7.80
CA GLU A 17 11.15 17.37 8.32
C GLU A 17 10.94 16.43 7.14
N PRO A 18 11.27 15.13 7.27
CA PRO A 18 11.08 14.20 6.16
C PRO A 18 9.62 14.25 5.78
N ALA A 19 9.33 14.70 4.54
CA ALA A 19 7.98 14.80 4.03
C ALA A 19 7.28 13.47 4.25
N VAL A 20 6.33 13.47 5.18
CA VAL A 20 5.57 12.28 5.55
C VAL A 20 4.78 11.87 4.31
N THR A 21 5.24 10.83 3.63
CA THR A 21 4.66 10.40 2.36
C THR A 21 3.41 9.58 2.65
N THR A 22 2.25 10.17 2.44
CA THR A 22 0.93 9.52 2.59
C THR A 22 0.47 8.83 1.31
N ARG A 23 1.17 9.01 0.19
CA ARG A 23 0.81 8.44 -1.12
C ARG A 23 1.68 7.26 -1.50
N PHE A 24 1.10 6.29 -2.19
CA PHE A 24 1.91 5.27 -2.86
C PHE A 24 2.81 5.90 -3.91
N THR A 25 4.08 5.54 -3.86
CA THR A 25 5.03 5.81 -4.94
C THR A 25 4.79 4.87 -6.12
N GLU A 26 5.23 5.26 -7.32
CA GLU A 26 5.19 4.38 -8.50
C GLU A 26 5.89 3.03 -8.26
N ARG A 27 7.00 3.05 -7.50
CA ARG A 27 7.73 1.85 -7.12
C ARG A 27 6.89 0.92 -6.25
N GLU A 28 6.16 1.47 -5.28
CA GLU A 28 5.26 0.68 -4.43
C GLU A 28 4.08 0.11 -5.23
N LEU A 29 3.43 0.91 -6.08
CA LEU A 29 2.33 0.44 -6.93
C LEU A 29 2.77 -0.69 -7.87
N SER A 30 3.94 -0.54 -8.48
CA SER A 30 4.54 -1.58 -9.34
C SER A 30 4.83 -2.85 -8.55
N ALA A 31 5.43 -2.73 -7.36
CA ALA A 31 5.70 -3.87 -6.49
C ALA A 31 4.41 -4.56 -6.01
N ILE A 32 3.38 -3.81 -5.60
CA ILE A 32 2.09 -4.37 -5.19
C ILE A 32 1.44 -5.11 -6.36
N THR A 33 1.46 -4.53 -7.56
CA THR A 33 0.92 -5.18 -8.76
C THR A 33 1.67 -6.49 -9.08
N GLN A 34 2.99 -6.49 -8.92
CA GLN A 34 3.81 -7.69 -9.11
C GLN A 34 3.50 -8.77 -8.07
N GLU A 35 3.41 -8.39 -6.79
CA GLU A 35 3.07 -9.32 -5.69
C GLU A 35 1.66 -9.89 -5.85
N CYS A 36 0.67 -9.07 -6.23
CA CYS A 36 -0.70 -9.54 -6.49
C CYS A 36 -0.73 -10.63 -7.57
N ARG A 37 0.09 -10.51 -8.62
CA ARG A 37 0.22 -11.54 -9.66
C ARG A 37 0.95 -12.80 -9.18
N ALA A 38 1.70 -12.70 -8.09
CA ALA A 38 2.41 -13.82 -7.47
C ALA A 38 1.60 -14.54 -6.38
N LEU A 39 0.49 -13.95 -5.92
CA LEU A 39 -0.42 -14.59 -4.97
C LEU A 39 -1.10 -15.82 -5.63
N PRO A 40 -1.34 -16.90 -4.87
CA PRO A 40 -2.11 -18.04 -5.36
C PRO A 40 -3.56 -17.66 -5.70
N GLY A 41 -4.09 -18.31 -6.73
CA GLY A 41 -5.39 -17.99 -7.28
C GLY A 41 -5.34 -16.84 -8.28
N LYS A 42 -6.51 -16.31 -8.62
CA LYS A 42 -6.62 -15.10 -9.45
C LYS A 42 -7.04 -13.96 -8.53
N TRP A 43 -6.40 -12.82 -8.75
CA TRP A 43 -6.59 -11.62 -7.95
C TRP A 43 -6.83 -10.45 -8.86
N THR A 44 -7.80 -9.63 -8.48
CA THR A 44 -8.08 -8.36 -9.12
C THR A 44 -7.66 -7.22 -8.21
N ALA A 45 -6.96 -6.24 -8.79
CA ALA A 45 -6.53 -5.03 -8.10
C ALA A 45 -7.17 -3.82 -8.78
N PHE A 46 -7.95 -3.05 -8.02
CA PHE A 46 -8.62 -1.85 -8.48
C PHE A 46 -8.08 -0.62 -7.73
N PRO A 47 -7.46 0.35 -8.43
CA PRO A 47 -7.09 1.60 -7.82
C PRO A 47 -8.32 2.52 -7.71
N HIS A 48 -8.50 3.10 -6.52
CA HIS A 48 -9.38 4.24 -6.29
C HIS A 48 -8.51 5.46 -5.94
N VAL A 49 -8.79 6.59 -6.56
CA VAL A 49 -8.11 7.86 -6.29
C VAL A 49 -9.17 8.84 -5.81
N ASP A 50 -8.96 9.41 -4.62
CA ASP A 50 -9.88 10.39 -4.06
C ASP A 50 -9.64 11.81 -4.63
N SER A 51 -10.39 12.79 -4.12
CA SER A 51 -10.28 14.19 -4.54
C SER A 51 -8.95 14.86 -4.16
N GLU A 52 -8.22 14.32 -3.19
CA GLU A 52 -6.93 14.84 -2.75
C GLU A 52 -5.78 14.20 -3.54
N GLY A 53 -6.05 13.10 -4.26
CA GLY A 53 -5.08 12.33 -5.02
C GLY A 53 -4.46 11.18 -4.20
N GLU A 54 -5.05 10.83 -3.07
CA GLU A 54 -4.66 9.66 -2.29
C GLU A 54 -5.18 8.39 -2.98
N VAL A 55 -4.33 7.38 -3.00
CA VAL A 55 -4.62 6.12 -3.71
C VAL A 55 -4.96 5.04 -2.71
N THR A 56 -6.15 4.47 -2.83
CA THR A 56 -6.56 3.24 -2.15
C THR A 56 -6.59 2.11 -3.16
N LEU A 57 -5.85 1.03 -2.90
CA LEU A 57 -5.91 -0.16 -3.74
C LEU A 57 -6.88 -1.16 -3.13
N LEU A 58 -7.92 -1.49 -3.86
CA LEU A 58 -8.83 -2.59 -3.53
C LEU A 58 -8.31 -3.87 -4.17
N LEU A 59 -8.09 -4.89 -3.36
CA LEU A 59 -7.63 -6.22 -3.74
C LEU A 59 -8.72 -7.23 -3.41
N SER A 60 -9.11 -8.03 -4.40
CA SER A 60 -10.07 -9.11 -4.21
C SER A 60 -9.64 -10.37 -4.97
N PRO A 61 -9.55 -11.54 -4.32
CA PRO A 61 -9.38 -12.80 -5.00
C PRO A 61 -10.69 -13.20 -5.71
N ASP A 62 -10.60 -13.82 -6.89
CA ASP A 62 -11.76 -14.18 -7.73
C ASP A 62 -12.81 -15.04 -6.98
N CYS A 63 -12.40 -15.84 -6.00
CA CYS A 63 -13.33 -16.60 -5.15
C CYS A 63 -14.28 -15.73 -4.32
N TRP A 64 -14.06 -14.41 -4.27
CA TRP A 64 -14.90 -13.42 -3.60
C TRP A 64 -15.77 -12.60 -4.56
N GLU A 65 -15.80 -12.90 -5.87
CA GLU A 65 -16.54 -12.09 -6.85
C GLU A 65 -18.02 -11.87 -6.48
N GLU A 66 -18.65 -12.83 -5.81
CA GLU A 66 -20.05 -12.75 -5.35
C GLU A 66 -20.19 -12.41 -3.86
N ARG A 67 -19.10 -12.03 -3.19
CA ARG A 67 -19.05 -11.69 -1.77
C ARG A 67 -18.81 -10.20 -1.62
N ASP A 68 -19.46 -9.60 -0.64
CA ASP A 68 -19.20 -8.21 -0.26
C ASP A 68 -17.97 -8.13 0.65
N ILE A 69 -16.82 -8.55 0.13
CA ILE A 69 -15.55 -8.62 0.88
C ILE A 69 -14.42 -8.13 -0.01
N ALA A 70 -13.58 -7.25 0.54
CA ALA A 70 -12.36 -6.82 -0.13
C ALA A 70 -11.25 -6.48 0.87
N LEU A 71 -10.01 -6.59 0.42
CA LEU A 71 -8.85 -6.07 1.14
C LEU A 71 -8.47 -4.72 0.55
N LEU A 72 -8.18 -3.74 1.41
CA LEU A 72 -7.79 -2.40 0.98
C LEU A 72 -6.36 -2.14 1.43
N LEU A 73 -5.55 -1.55 0.55
CA LEU A 73 -4.24 -1.01 0.88
C LEU A 73 -4.26 0.51 0.76
N GLN A 74 -3.76 1.17 1.78
CA GLN A 74 -3.58 2.62 1.80
C GLN A 74 -2.17 2.94 2.30
N ARG A 75 -1.53 3.96 1.75
CA ARG A 75 -0.29 4.48 2.31
C ARG A 75 -0.64 5.51 3.38
N ASP A 76 0.10 5.49 4.47
CA ASP A 76 0.00 6.43 5.58
C ASP A 76 1.42 6.75 6.10
N ALA A 77 1.55 7.75 6.95
CA ALA A 77 2.77 8.15 7.62
C ALA A 77 3.55 6.98 8.24
N GLY A 78 2.81 6.02 8.84
CA GLY A 78 3.37 4.85 9.52
C GLY A 78 3.74 3.68 8.61
N GLY A 79 3.35 3.69 7.33
CA GLY A 79 3.57 2.55 6.45
C GLY A 79 2.45 2.34 5.43
N ILE A 80 2.27 1.09 5.01
CA ILE A 80 1.16 0.61 4.19
C ILE A 80 0.17 -0.05 5.13
N THR A 81 -1.00 0.56 5.24
CA THR A 81 -2.12 0.10 6.04
C THR A 81 -2.92 -0.93 5.25
N VAL A 82 -3.19 -2.07 5.88
CA VAL A 82 -4.05 -3.13 5.35
C VAL A 82 -5.37 -3.09 6.08
N LEU A 83 -6.45 -2.83 5.35
CA LEU A 83 -7.82 -2.86 5.86
C LEU A 83 -8.57 -4.04 5.23
N MET A 84 -9.63 -4.47 5.90
CA MET A 84 -10.58 -5.42 5.35
C MET A 84 -11.97 -4.82 5.40
N SER A 85 -12.62 -4.78 4.24
CA SER A 85 -14.02 -4.42 4.07
C SER A 85 -14.85 -5.70 4.04
N VAL A 86 -15.89 -5.77 4.85
CA VAL A 86 -16.91 -6.84 4.82
C VAL A 86 -18.26 -6.16 4.95
N GLU A 87 -19.09 -6.24 3.91
CA GLU A 87 -20.36 -5.51 3.84
C GLU A 87 -20.12 -4.01 4.10
N ASP A 88 -20.78 -3.45 5.10
CA ASP A 88 -20.68 -2.04 5.49
C ASP A 88 -19.54 -1.75 6.49
N ASP A 89 -18.79 -2.77 6.94
CA ASP A 89 -17.76 -2.64 7.97
C ASP A 89 -16.34 -2.64 7.38
N VAL A 90 -15.55 -1.64 7.78
CA VAL A 90 -14.12 -1.56 7.44
C VAL A 90 -13.27 -1.67 8.70
N THR A 91 -12.37 -2.66 8.73
CA THR A 91 -11.52 -2.95 9.89
C THR A 91 -10.04 -2.88 9.57
N LEU A 92 -9.27 -2.26 10.46
CA LEU A 92 -7.81 -2.24 10.38
C LEU A 92 -7.23 -3.61 10.72
N ARG A 93 -6.44 -4.18 9.82
CA ARG A 93 -5.73 -5.45 10.03
C ARG A 93 -4.31 -5.23 10.53
N GLY A 94 -3.67 -4.15 10.09
CA GLY A 94 -2.34 -3.75 10.55
C GLY A 94 -1.70 -2.73 9.62
N THR A 95 -0.50 -2.29 10.01
CA THR A 95 0.33 -1.38 9.21
C THR A 95 1.70 -2.03 9.02
N ALA A 96 2.15 -2.11 7.77
CA ALA A 96 3.43 -2.70 7.39
C ALA A 96 4.39 -1.63 6.88
N THR A 97 5.68 -1.77 7.17
CA THR A 97 6.71 -0.80 6.72
C THR A 97 7.17 -1.02 5.28
N SER A 98 6.71 -2.09 4.62
CA SER A 98 7.11 -2.46 3.26
C SER A 98 6.00 -3.19 2.50
N VAL A 99 6.08 -3.16 1.17
CA VAL A 99 5.12 -3.87 0.30
C VAL A 99 5.09 -5.38 0.58
N PRO A 100 6.22 -6.12 0.65
CA PRO A 100 6.17 -7.56 0.94
C PRO A 100 5.49 -7.88 2.28
N ALA A 101 5.74 -7.07 3.32
CA ALA A 101 5.09 -7.26 4.61
C ALA A 101 3.58 -6.95 4.56
N ALA A 102 3.16 -5.93 3.80
CA ALA A 102 1.74 -5.64 3.58
C ALA A 102 1.06 -6.80 2.83
N MET A 103 1.71 -7.33 1.80
CA MET A 103 1.17 -8.43 1.01
C MET A 103 1.12 -9.75 1.81
N ALA A 104 2.08 -9.98 2.71
CA ALA A 104 2.02 -11.04 3.73
C ALA A 104 0.75 -10.94 4.59
N MET A 105 0.43 -9.74 5.07
CA MET A 105 -0.79 -9.49 5.84
C MET A 105 -2.06 -9.67 4.99
N VAL A 106 -2.07 -9.21 3.73
CA VAL A 106 -3.17 -9.41 2.77
C VAL A 106 -3.46 -10.90 2.62
N TRP A 107 -2.44 -11.71 2.36
CA TRP A 107 -2.60 -13.16 2.21
C TRP A 107 -3.12 -13.83 3.49
N ASP A 108 -2.52 -13.53 4.65
CA ASP A 108 -3.00 -14.06 5.94
C ASP A 108 -4.48 -13.69 6.19
N CYS A 109 -4.87 -12.45 5.89
CA CYS A 109 -6.25 -12.03 6.01
C CYS A 109 -7.17 -12.80 5.06
N ALA A 110 -6.76 -13.00 3.81
CA ALA A 110 -7.55 -13.74 2.83
C ALA A 110 -7.74 -15.21 3.23
N CYS A 111 -6.67 -15.91 3.65
CA CYS A 111 -6.75 -17.31 4.11
C CYS A 111 -7.70 -17.48 5.31
N ARG A 112 -7.70 -16.53 6.26
CA ARG A 112 -8.59 -16.59 7.43
C ARG A 112 -10.07 -16.48 7.09
N HIS A 113 -10.41 -15.84 5.97
CA HIS A 113 -11.79 -15.62 5.54
C HIS A 113 -12.21 -16.59 4.43
N THR A 114 -11.30 -17.40 3.91
CA THR A 114 -11.55 -18.29 2.77
C THR A 114 -10.69 -19.54 2.87
N PRO A 115 -11.27 -20.64 3.38
CA PRO A 115 -10.58 -21.91 3.52
C PRO A 115 -9.93 -22.40 2.21
N GLU A 116 -10.55 -22.12 1.07
CA GLU A 116 -10.04 -22.52 -0.25
C GLU A 116 -8.68 -21.89 -0.56
N LEU A 117 -8.41 -20.68 -0.05
CA LEU A 117 -7.11 -20.01 -0.18
C LEU A 117 -6.11 -20.53 0.87
N ALA A 118 -6.58 -20.96 2.05
CA ALA A 118 -5.73 -21.49 3.11
C ALA A 118 -5.03 -22.81 2.71
N ASP A 119 -5.67 -23.60 1.84
CA ASP A 119 -5.09 -24.82 1.29
C ASP A 119 -4.04 -24.54 0.18
N MET A 120 -3.93 -23.29 -0.28
CA MET A 120 -2.93 -22.88 -1.26
C MET A 120 -1.64 -22.43 -0.55
N CYS A 121 -0.49 -22.92 -1.01
CA CYS A 121 0.79 -22.49 -0.48
C CYS A 121 1.26 -21.25 -1.24
N TRP A 122 1.33 -20.09 -0.57
CA TRP A 122 2.05 -18.94 -1.11
C TRP A 122 3.52 -19.01 -0.66
N PRO A 123 4.47 -19.26 -1.57
CA PRO A 123 5.88 -19.20 -1.24
C PRO A 123 6.26 -17.72 -1.09
N ALA A 124 6.02 -17.16 0.10
CA ALA A 124 6.49 -15.82 0.42
C ALA A 124 7.99 -15.76 0.08
N ARG A 125 8.36 -14.94 -0.90
CA ARG A 125 9.75 -14.75 -1.28
C ARG A 125 10.43 -14.00 -0.14
N ALA A 126 11.29 -14.70 0.59
CA ALA A 126 12.17 -14.15 1.61
C ALA A 126 13.10 -13.08 1.04
#